data_AF-A0A0J1FH53-F1
#
_entry.id   AF-A0A0J1FH53-F1
#
_cell.length_a   1.000
_cell.length_b   1.000
_cell.length_c   1.000
_cell.angle_alpha   90.00
_cell.angle_beta   90.00
_cell.angle_gamma   90.00
#
_symmetry.space_group_name_H-M   'P 1'
#
loop_
_entity.id
_entity.type
_entity.pdbx_description
1 polymer ?
#
loop_
_entity_poly.entity_id
_entity_poly.type
_entity_poly.pdbx_seq_one_letter_code
_entity_poly.pdbx_strand_id
1 'polypeptide(L)'
;MGVVMNIGIFPCQGRCNVSMMTKTVAEFFVDDEIIRVLPNLSLPLDNESGVSEKYIALNGCPAKCASKEFELAGIKPDEEVVITKDFDPKNNEKYEVLLNIDEEVNLVQETIGRLLDGH
;
A
#
# COMPACT_ATOMS: atom_id res chain seq x y z
N MET A 1 -23.70 0.39 -15.99
CA MET A 1 -22.65 1.41 -15.80
C MET A 1 -21.69 0.84 -14.79
N GLY A 2 -20.50 0.40 -15.21
CA GLY A 2 -19.47 -0.03 -14.25
C GLY A 2 -18.97 1.20 -13.52
N VAL A 3 -19.12 1.24 -12.20
CA VAL A 3 -18.44 2.24 -11.38
C VAL A 3 -16.97 1.90 -11.54
N VAL A 4 -16.20 2.78 -12.19
CA VAL A 4 -14.75 2.62 -12.22
C VAL A 4 -14.31 2.78 -10.76
N MET A 5 -13.61 1.78 -10.23
CA MET A 5 -13.09 1.81 -8.87
C MET A 5 -11.60 2.02 -8.98
N ASN A 6 -11.04 2.95 -8.21
CA ASN A 6 -9.60 3.20 -8.21
C ASN A 6 -9.04 2.83 -6.84
N ILE A 7 -7.87 2.21 -6.81
CA ILE A 7 -7.22 1.78 -5.57
C ILE A 7 -5.92 2.56 -5.39
N GLY A 8 -5.91 3.45 -4.40
CA GLY A 8 -4.74 4.22 -4.00
C GLY A 8 -3.87 3.43 -3.01
N ILE A 9 -2.72 2.93 -3.44
CA ILE A 9 -1.76 2.26 -2.55
C ILE A 9 -0.75 3.28 -2.04
N PHE A 10 -0.70 3.47 -0.73
CA PHE A 10 0.29 4.35 -0.10
C PHE A 10 1.36 3.52 0.64
N PRO A 11 2.55 3.34 0.05
CA PRO A 11 3.65 2.64 0.69
C PRO A 11 4.29 3.48 1.80
N CYS A 12 4.75 2.78 2.83
CA CYS A 12 5.49 3.35 3.95
C CYS A 12 6.69 4.19 3.46
N GLN A 13 6.70 5.48 3.82
CA GLN A 13 7.77 6.43 3.47
C GLN A 13 8.97 6.39 4.44
N GLY A 14 9.07 5.36 5.29
CA GLY A 14 10.19 5.21 6.22
C GLY A 14 11.56 5.12 5.52
N ARG A 15 12.65 5.12 6.28
CA ARG A 15 14.02 4.88 5.78
C ARG A 15 14.56 3.49 6.10
N CYS A 16 13.68 2.53 6.39
CA CYS A 16 14.08 1.17 6.76
C CYS A 16 14.10 0.25 5.53
N ASN A 17 14.80 -0.89 5.58
CA ASN A 17 14.84 -1.83 4.45
C ASN A 17 13.42 -2.26 4.00
N VAL A 18 12.51 -2.39 4.96
CA VAL A 18 11.10 -2.69 4.70
C VAL A 18 10.30 -1.58 4.03
N SER A 19 10.71 -0.31 4.13
CA SER A 19 10.05 0.75 3.36
C SER A 19 10.44 0.65 1.88
N MET A 20 11.70 0.35 1.59
CA MET A 20 12.16 0.08 0.23
C MET A 20 11.43 -1.13 -0.38
N MET A 21 11.22 -2.17 0.41
CA MET A 21 10.36 -3.30 0.02
C MET A 21 8.94 -2.87 -0.31
N THR A 22 8.26 -2.12 0.58
CA THR A 22 6.86 -1.68 0.30
C THR A 22 6.74 -0.84 -0.96
N LYS A 23 7.74 -0.01 -1.26
CA LYS A 23 7.81 0.77 -2.49
C LYS A 23 7.97 -0.12 -3.70
N THR A 24 8.91 -1.08 -3.63
CA THR A 24 9.14 -2.06 -4.69
C THR A 24 7.86 -2.83 -4.97
N VAL A 25 7.20 -3.37 -3.95
CA VAL A 25 5.91 -4.09 -4.06
C VAL A 25 4.84 -3.20 -4.69
N ALA A 26 4.73 -1.94 -4.26
CA ALA A 26 3.77 -1.01 -4.84
C ALA A 26 4.05 -0.75 -6.33
N GLU A 27 5.31 -0.62 -6.73
CA GLU A 27 5.69 -0.44 -8.15
C GLU A 27 5.27 -1.61 -9.05
N PHE A 28 5.11 -2.84 -8.54
CA PHE A 28 4.54 -3.94 -9.32
C PHE A 28 3.10 -3.70 -9.77
N PHE A 29 2.37 -2.86 -9.05
CA PHE A 29 0.96 -2.56 -9.33
C PHE A 29 0.75 -1.23 -10.06
N VAL A 30 1.81 -0.47 -10.33
CA VAL A 30 1.68 0.85 -10.99
C VAL A 30 1.25 0.77 -12.45
N ASP A 31 1.42 -0.39 -13.08
CA ASP A 31 1.04 -0.65 -14.47
C ASP A 31 -0.47 -0.97 -14.63
N ASP A 32 -1.18 -1.15 -13.52
CA ASP A 32 -2.61 -1.50 -13.52
C ASP A 32 -3.46 -0.23 -13.70
N GLU A 33 -4.45 -0.26 -14.62
CA GLU A 33 -5.29 0.89 -14.93
C GLU A 33 -6.17 1.35 -13.76
N ILE A 34 -6.36 0.47 -12.77
CA ILE A 34 -7.21 0.63 -11.58
C ILE A 34 -6.36 1.11 -10.38
N ILE A 35 -5.07 0.78 -10.34
CA ILE A 35 -4.23 0.95 -9.15
C ILE A 35 -3.32 2.17 -9.32
N ARG A 36 -3.31 3.05 -8.32
CA ARG A 36 -2.39 4.18 -8.24
C ARG A 36 -1.53 4.10 -7.01
N VAL A 37 -0.21 4.04 -7.21
CA VAL A 37 0.76 4.19 -6.13
C VAL A 37 0.89 5.66 -5.78
N LEU A 38 0.62 6.00 -4.52
CA LEU A 38 0.68 7.36 -4.00
C LEU A 38 2.04 7.60 -3.33
N PRO A 39 2.89 8.48 -3.87
CA PRO A 39 4.19 8.80 -3.25
C PRO A 39 4.06 9.69 -2.01
N ASN A 40 2.95 10.43 -1.88
CA ASN A 40 2.61 11.26 -0.74
C ASN A 40 1.08 11.33 -0.57
N LEU A 41 0.62 11.55 0.66
CA LEU A 41 -0.79 11.80 1.01
C LEU A 41 -1.10 13.32 0.96
N SER A 42 -0.50 14.04 0.02
CA SER A 42 -0.48 15.52 0.12
C SER A 42 -1.71 16.23 -0.41
N LEU A 43 -2.65 15.57 -1.07
CA LEU A 43 -3.85 16.23 -1.60
C LEU A 43 -5.04 15.27 -1.58
N PRO A 44 -6.27 15.73 -1.28
CA PRO A 44 -7.45 14.99 -1.67
C PRO A 44 -7.36 14.79 -3.19
N LEU A 45 -7.24 13.54 -3.62
CA LEU A 45 -7.38 13.21 -5.03
C LEU A 45 -8.79 13.69 -5.41
N ASP A 46 -8.78 14.53 -6.42
CA ASP A 46 -9.90 15.19 -7.06
C ASP A 46 -11.21 14.37 -6.99
N ASN A 47 -12.09 14.72 -6.04
CA ASN A 47 -13.42 14.11 -5.90
C ASN A 47 -14.39 14.61 -6.99
N GLU A 48 -13.90 14.94 -8.20
CA GLU A 48 -14.72 15.51 -9.27
C GLU A 48 -15.26 14.46 -10.26
N SER A 49 -14.94 13.18 -10.07
CA SER A 49 -15.44 12.11 -10.93
C SER A 49 -16.04 11.03 -10.04
N GLY A 50 -17.22 10.49 -10.39
CA GLY A 50 -17.96 9.49 -9.60
C GLY A 50 -17.29 8.10 -9.51
N VAL A 51 -15.97 8.08 -9.35
CA VAL A 51 -15.08 6.95 -9.14
C VAL A 51 -15.02 6.68 -7.64
N SER A 52 -15.30 5.45 -7.23
CA SER A 52 -15.09 5.05 -5.84
C SER A 52 -13.60 4.81 -5.64
N GLU A 53 -12.94 5.68 -4.88
CA GLU A 53 -11.52 5.57 -4.56
C GLU A 53 -11.33 4.88 -3.21
N LYS A 54 -10.68 3.72 -3.21
CA LYS A 54 -10.31 2.99 -2.01
C LYS A 54 -8.83 3.17 -1.72
N TYR A 55 -8.48 3.31 -0.45
CA TYR A 55 -7.10 3.54 -0.04
C TYR A 55 -6.53 2.35 0.73
N ILE A 56 -5.33 1.91 0.35
CA ILE A 56 -4.58 0.86 1.04
C ILE A 56 -3.35 1.48 1.70
N ALA A 57 -3.27 1.37 3.02
CA ALA A 57 -2.08 1.71 3.79
C ALA A 57 -1.10 0.54 3.79
N LEU A 58 -0.06 0.63 2.96
CA LEU A 58 0.94 -0.43 2.81
C LEU A 58 2.13 -0.19 3.76
N ASN A 59 2.09 -0.87 4.89
CA ASN A 59 3.06 -0.74 5.96
C ASN A 59 4.13 -1.84 5.89
N GLY A 60 5.38 -1.42 5.86
CA GLY A 60 6.52 -2.33 5.93
C GLY A 60 6.85 -2.78 7.33
N CYS A 61 6.20 -2.34 8.39
CA CYS A 61 6.54 -2.76 9.76
C CYS A 61 5.38 -2.47 10.71
N PRO A 62 5.37 -3.08 11.92
CA PRO A 62 4.34 -2.80 12.93
C PRO A 62 4.36 -1.36 13.46
N ALA A 63 5.33 -0.53 13.07
CA ALA A 63 5.34 0.90 13.38
C ALA A 63 4.25 1.69 12.63
N LYS A 64 3.67 1.09 11.59
CA LYS A 64 2.52 1.59 10.82
C LYS A 64 2.68 3.03 10.32
N CYS A 65 3.84 3.37 9.78
CA CYS A 65 4.14 4.74 9.36
C CYS A 65 3.21 5.23 8.24
N ALA A 66 2.77 4.34 7.34
CA ALA A 66 1.82 4.71 6.28
C ALA A 66 0.46 5.06 6.88
N SER A 67 -0.06 4.25 7.81
CA SER A 67 -1.32 4.51 8.49
C SER A 67 -1.30 5.81 9.31
N LYS A 68 -0.17 6.13 9.93
CA LYS A 68 0.00 7.41 10.64
C LYS A 68 -0.09 8.61 9.71
N GLU A 69 0.47 8.53 8.51
CA GLU A 69 0.35 9.60 7.51
C GLU A 69 -1.11 9.78 7.07
N PHE A 70 -1.87 8.69 6.92
CA PHE A 70 -3.31 8.74 6.68
C PHE A 70 -4.05 9.46 7.82
N GLU A 71 -3.76 9.11 9.07
CA GLU A 71 -4.32 9.79 10.25
C GLU A 71 -3.97 11.29 10.27
N LEU A 72 -2.73 11.65 9.94
CA LEU A 72 -2.28 13.04 9.86
C LEU A 72 -2.95 13.82 8.71
N ALA A 73 -3.21 13.14 7.59
CA ALA A 73 -3.94 13.70 6.45
C ALA A 73 -5.46 13.77 6.70
N GLY A 74 -5.97 13.18 7.79
CA GLY A 74 -7.40 13.08 8.05
C GLY A 74 -8.15 12.16 7.09
N ILE A 75 -7.42 11.25 6.42
CA ILE A 75 -7.97 10.28 5.47
C ILE A 75 -8.00 8.92 6.17
N LYS A 76 -9.11 8.20 6.10
CA LYS A 76 -9.19 6.83 6.63
C LYS A 76 -8.87 5.83 5.51
N PRO A 77 -7.85 4.98 5.64
CA PRO A 77 -7.62 3.92 4.67
C PRO A 77 -8.74 2.88 4.76
N ASP A 78 -9.15 2.35 3.60
CA ASP A 78 -10.10 1.24 3.52
C ASP A 78 -9.48 -0.04 4.08
N GLU A 79 -8.23 -0.30 3.70
CA GLU A 79 -7.46 -1.47 4.15
C GLU A 79 -6.07 -1.06 4.65
N GLU A 80 -5.59 -1.79 5.65
CA GLU A 80 -4.25 -1.67 6.19
C GLU A 80 -3.51 -2.99 6.04
N VAL A 81 -2.43 -2.97 5.27
CA VAL A 81 -1.58 -4.14 5.05
C VAL A 81 -0.26 -3.94 5.76
N VAL A 82 0.09 -4.84 6.67
CA VAL A 82 1.43 -4.91 7.26
C VAL A 82 2.16 -6.10 6.65
N ILE A 83 3.10 -5.82 5.76
CA ILE A 83 3.81 -6.84 4.98
C ILE A 83 4.71 -7.69 5.89
N THR A 84 5.52 -7.06 6.73
CA THR A 84 6.43 -7.77 7.64
C THR A 84 5.96 -7.62 9.08
N LYS A 85 5.10 -8.55 9.51
CA LYS A 85 4.60 -8.60 10.89
C LYS A 85 5.68 -9.01 11.89
N ASP A 86 6.62 -9.86 11.45
CA ASP A 86 7.76 -10.37 12.23
C ASP A 86 9.05 -9.57 11.94
N PHE A 87 8.92 -8.25 11.73
CA PHE A 87 10.06 -7.40 11.42
C PHE A 87 11.02 -7.33 12.62
N ASP A 88 12.13 -8.05 12.52
CA ASP A 88 13.22 -7.96 13.48
C ASP A 88 14.35 -7.09 12.89
N PRO A 89 14.49 -5.81 13.30
CA PRO A 89 15.48 -4.90 12.73
C PRO A 89 16.94 -5.35 12.95
N LYS A 90 17.19 -6.37 13.78
CA LYS A 90 18.52 -6.92 14.03
C LYS A 90 18.91 -8.08 13.08
N ASN A 91 17.96 -8.72 12.40
CA ASN A 91 18.20 -9.87 11.50
C ASN A 91 17.62 -9.61 10.11
N ASN A 92 18.09 -8.53 9.47
CA ASN A 92 17.50 -8.01 8.23
C ASN A 92 18.11 -8.55 6.93
N GLU A 93 18.91 -9.62 6.97
CA GLU A 93 19.59 -10.15 5.78
C GLU A 93 18.58 -10.56 4.68
N LYS A 94 17.39 -11.06 5.06
CA LYS A 94 16.28 -11.38 4.13
C LYS A 94 15.75 -10.14 3.39
N TYR A 95 15.74 -8.98 4.03
CA TYR A 95 15.20 -7.72 3.49
C TYR A 95 16.25 -6.89 2.78
N GLU A 96 17.54 -7.23 2.94
CA GLU A 96 18.66 -6.52 2.33
C GLU A 96 18.77 -6.83 0.82
N VAL A 97 18.31 -8.01 0.40
CA VAL A 97 18.45 -8.48 -0.99
C VAL A 97 17.14 -8.42 -1.81
N LEU A 98 15.99 -8.07 -1.21
CA LEU A 98 14.66 -8.07 -1.87
C LEU A 98 14.34 -9.35 -2.68
N LEU A 99 15.03 -10.47 -2.42
CA LEU A 99 15.08 -11.63 -3.33
C LEU A 99 13.86 -12.55 -3.30
N ASN A 100 12.85 -12.25 -2.48
CA ASN A 100 11.60 -12.99 -2.41
C ASN A 100 10.53 -12.02 -1.91
N ILE A 101 10.03 -11.16 -2.81
CA ILE A 101 8.88 -10.28 -2.53
C ILE A 101 7.57 -10.84 -3.09
N ASP A 102 7.59 -12.03 -3.69
CA ASP A 102 6.42 -12.65 -4.30
C ASP A 102 5.28 -12.89 -3.30
N GLU A 103 5.61 -13.32 -2.06
CA GLU A 103 4.58 -13.51 -1.03
C GLU A 103 3.96 -12.17 -0.62
N GLU A 104 4.79 -11.15 -0.51
CA GLU A 104 4.40 -9.78 -0.16
C GLU A 104 3.53 -9.15 -1.25
N VAL A 105 3.91 -9.32 -2.52
CA VAL A 105 3.10 -8.92 -3.69
C VAL A 105 1.77 -9.67 -3.68
N ASN A 106 1.78 -10.99 -3.49
CA ASN A 106 0.57 -11.80 -3.48
C ASN A 106 -0.40 -11.34 -2.38
N LEU A 107 0.12 -11.04 -1.18
CA LEU A 107 -0.69 -10.54 -0.07
C LEU A 107 -1.36 -9.20 -0.39
N VAL A 108 -0.63 -8.27 -1.02
CA VAL A 108 -1.21 -6.99 -1.47
C VAL A 108 -2.24 -7.23 -2.58
N GLN A 109 -1.95 -8.12 -3.52
CA GLN A 109 -2.86 -8.50 -4.59
C GLN A 109 -4.16 -9.12 -4.06
N GLU A 110 -4.10 -9.97 -3.05
CA GLU A 110 -5.28 -10.53 -2.38
C GLU A 110 -6.11 -9.42 -1.71
N THR A 111 -5.47 -8.48 -1.01
CA THR A 111 -6.18 -7.32 -0.43
C THR A 111 -6.89 -6.50 -1.51
N ILE A 112 -6.20 -6.20 -2.61
CA ILE A 112 -6.77 -5.49 -3.76
C ILE A 112 -7.97 -6.27 -4.32
N GLY A 113 -7.82 -7.58 -4.53
CA GLY A 113 -8.89 -8.44 -5.01
C GLY A 113 -10.12 -8.40 -4.09
N ARG A 114 -9.94 -8.39 -2.78
CA ARG A 114 -11.05 -8.28 -1.80
C ARG A 114 -11.73 -6.91 -1.86
N LEU A 115 -10.99 -5.85 -2.13
CA LEU A 115 -11.55 -4.52 -2.31
C LEU A 115 -12.36 -4.39 -3.61
N LEU A 116 -11.91 -5.07 -4.68
CA LEU A 116 -12.57 -5.09 -5.98
C LEU A 116 -13.80 -6.03 -6.02
N ASP A 117 -13.75 -7.17 -5.33
CA ASP A 117 -14.82 -8.17 -5.30
C ASP A 117 -16.05 -7.71 -4.51
N GLY A 118 -15.92 -6.63 -3.71
CA GLY A 118 -17.02 -5.79 -3.23
C GLY A 118 -18.29 -6.54 -2.86
N HIS A 119 -18.25 -7.35 -1.79
CA HIS A 119 -19.45 -7.97 -1.24
C HIS A 119 -20.30 -6.97 -0.44
#